data_AF-A0A1Q6DQD6-F1
#
_entry.id   AF-A0A1Q6DQD6-F1
#
_cell.length_a   1.000
_cell.length_b   1.000
_cell.length_c   1.000
_cell.angle_alpha   90.00
_cell.angle_beta   90.00
_cell.angle_gamma   90.00
#
_symmetry.space_group_name_H-M   'P 1'
#
loop_
_entity.id
_entity.type
_entity.pdbx_description
1 polymer ?
#
loop_
_entity_poly.entity_id
_entity_poly.type
_entity_poly.pdbx_seq_one_letter_code
_entity_poly.pdbx_strand_id
1 'polypeptide(L)'
;MGQEKAGRVDEQSVKAVGAFGGGIAGSGGACGILLGAVAMISSLYSRSSLEEKEDPRMWLLSHKFMKKFDELTRDHGSVNCCDIARVDWRNREEVKKYYADPEGRRRICVELVGESAQYLGDLLQEQEGK
;
A
#
# COMPACT_ATOMS: atom_id res chain seq x y z
N MET A 1 12.82 0.88 -0.65
CA MET A 1 12.53 -0.57 -0.54
C MET A 1 11.98 -1.20 -1.81
N GLY A 2 10.75 -0.91 -2.27
CA GLY A 2 10.17 -1.58 -3.45
C GLY A 2 10.88 -1.26 -4.76
N GLN A 3 11.03 0.04 -5.05
CA GLN A 3 11.77 0.54 -6.22
C GLN A 3 13.25 0.12 -6.21
N GLU A 4 13.90 0.20 -5.05
CA GLU A 4 15.30 -0.23 -4.88
C GLU A 4 15.46 -1.73 -5.17
N LYS A 5 14.55 -2.57 -4.66
CA LYS A 5 14.55 -4.01 -4.92
C LYS A 5 14.31 -4.32 -6.39
N ALA A 6 13.52 -3.50 -7.08
CA ALA A 6 13.30 -3.60 -8.52
C ALA A 6 14.42 -2.94 -9.37
N GLY A 7 15.43 -2.32 -8.76
CA GLY A 7 16.49 -1.60 -9.47
C GLY A 7 16.00 -0.39 -10.27
N ARG A 8 14.83 0.18 -9.93
CA ARG A 8 14.14 1.24 -10.68
C ARG A 8 13.68 2.35 -9.73
N VAL A 9 14.63 3.19 -9.32
CA VAL A 9 14.37 4.33 -8.44
C VAL A 9 13.87 5.50 -9.28
N ASP A 10 12.65 5.97 -8.97
CA ASP A 10 12.01 7.15 -9.56
C ASP A 10 11.32 7.97 -8.46
N GLU A 11 11.84 9.17 -8.23
CA GLU A 11 11.29 10.13 -7.28
C GLU A 11 9.89 10.63 -7.65
N GLN A 12 9.56 10.69 -8.95
CA GLN A 12 8.24 11.16 -9.39
C GLN A 12 7.16 10.17 -8.97
N SER A 13 7.43 8.88 -9.06
CA SER A 13 6.55 7.83 -8.54
C SER A 13 6.33 7.96 -7.03
N VAL A 14 7.35 8.35 -6.25
CA VAL A 14 7.18 8.59 -4.80
C VAL A 14 6.26 9.80 -4.54
N LYS A 15 6.45 10.89 -5.29
CA LYS A 15 5.61 12.09 -5.18
C LYS A 15 4.15 11.81 -5.58
N ALA A 16 3.94 11.00 -6.63
CA ALA A 16 2.62 10.68 -7.17
C ALA A 16 1.70 10.00 -6.16
N VAL A 17 2.25 9.23 -5.21
CA VAL A 17 1.48 8.51 -4.19
C VAL A 17 1.41 9.24 -2.84
N GLY A 18 1.95 10.46 -2.74
CA GLY A 18 2.08 11.18 -1.46
C GLY A 18 0.75 11.48 -0.75
N ALA A 19 -0.36 11.55 -1.50
CA ALA A 19 -1.69 11.79 -0.93
C ALA A 19 -2.34 10.53 -0.33
N PHE A 20 -1.80 9.32 -0.55
CA PHE A 20 -2.44 8.07 -0.13
C PHE A 20 -2.54 7.90 1.41
N GLY A 21 -1.92 8.80 2.19
CA GLY A 21 -2.06 8.85 3.64
C GLY A 21 -3.51 9.07 4.11
N GLY A 22 -3.89 8.38 5.18
CA GLY A 22 -5.26 8.45 5.71
C GLY A 22 -6.32 7.88 4.75
N GLY A 23 -5.93 7.00 3.83
CA GLY A 23 -6.78 6.40 2.81
C GLY A 23 -6.41 6.92 1.42
N ILE A 24 -6.85 8.13 1.06
CA ILE A 24 -6.43 8.79 -0.21
C ILE A 24 -6.24 10.30 -0.11
N ALA A 25 -6.77 10.93 0.92
CA ALA A 25 -6.51 12.32 1.27
C ALA A 25 -7.17 12.55 2.64
N GLY A 26 -6.94 11.63 3.58
CA GLY A 26 -7.73 11.59 4.82
C GLY A 26 -9.22 11.30 4.60
N SER A 27 -9.57 10.48 3.60
CA SER A 27 -10.96 10.07 3.36
C SER A 27 -11.38 8.90 4.25
N GLY A 28 -10.43 8.17 4.83
CA GLY A 28 -10.68 6.92 5.54
C GLY A 28 -10.89 5.70 4.64
N GLY A 29 -10.93 5.87 3.32
CA GLY A 29 -11.14 4.77 2.36
C GLY A 29 -9.96 3.81 2.23
N ALA A 30 -9.81 3.18 1.05
CA ALA A 30 -8.78 2.16 0.80
C ALA A 30 -7.39 2.55 1.34
N CYS A 31 -6.76 1.66 2.11
CA CYS A 31 -5.50 1.96 2.79
C CYS A 31 -4.36 2.27 1.82
N GLY A 32 -3.56 3.30 2.12
CA GLY A 32 -2.43 3.71 1.30
C GLY A 32 -1.35 2.63 1.14
N ILE A 33 -1.22 1.70 2.09
CA ILE A 33 -0.30 0.55 1.97
C ILE A 33 -0.72 -0.35 0.80
N LEU A 34 -2.02 -0.67 0.73
CA LEU A 34 -2.59 -1.46 -0.35
C LEU A 34 -2.42 -0.76 -1.70
N LEU A 35 -2.79 0.52 -1.77
CA LEU A 35 -2.70 1.29 -3.00
C LEU A 35 -1.26 1.49 -3.47
N GLY A 36 -0.32 1.72 -2.54
CA GLY A 36 1.10 1.86 -2.86
C GLY A 36 1.71 0.56 -3.40
N ALA A 37 1.34 -0.59 -2.83
CA ALA A 37 1.81 -1.88 -3.32
C ALA A 37 1.28 -2.20 -4.72
N VAL A 38 -0.03 -1.96 -4.97
CA VAL A 38 -0.61 -2.11 -6.30
C VAL A 38 0.02 -1.13 -7.29
N ALA A 39 0.26 0.12 -6.91
CA ALA A 39 0.94 1.09 -7.75
C ALA A 39 2.36 0.64 -8.13
N MET A 40 3.10 0.04 -7.19
CA MET A 40 4.43 -0.53 -7.48
C MET A 40 4.33 -1.67 -8.49
N ILE A 41 3.38 -2.59 -8.33
CA ILE A 41 3.15 -3.70 -9.29
C ILE A 41 2.79 -3.13 -10.67
N SER A 42 1.86 -2.18 -10.74
CA SER A 42 1.48 -1.51 -11.99
C SER A 42 2.68 -0.81 -12.64
N SER A 43 3.57 -0.18 -11.87
CA SER A 43 4.77 0.48 -12.43
C SER A 43 5.74 -0.49 -13.14
N LEU A 44 5.66 -1.79 -12.84
CA LEU A 44 6.53 -2.81 -13.44
C LEU A 44 5.89 -3.47 -14.66
N TYR A 45 4.57 -3.60 -14.67
CA TYR A 45 3.86 -4.51 -15.57
C TYR A 45 2.74 -3.84 -16.39
N SER A 46 2.34 -2.62 -16.08
CA SER A 46 1.35 -1.87 -16.88
C SER A 46 1.96 -1.40 -18.20
N ARG A 47 1.09 -1.10 -19.17
CA ARG A 47 1.47 -0.35 -20.38
C ARG A 47 1.84 1.09 -20.05
N SER A 48 2.83 1.63 -20.77
CA SER A 48 3.26 3.04 -20.68
C SER A 48 2.76 3.89 -21.86
N SER A 49 2.24 3.25 -22.91
CA SER A 49 1.63 3.91 -24.07
C SER A 49 0.34 3.20 -24.51
N LEU A 50 -0.37 3.76 -25.49
CA LEU A 50 -1.62 3.17 -26.00
C LEU A 50 -1.37 1.95 -26.90
N GLU A 51 -0.17 1.87 -27.49
CA GLU A 51 0.28 0.81 -28.40
C GLU A 51 0.80 -0.41 -27.64
N GLU A 52 1.27 -0.22 -26.41
CA GLU A 52 1.73 -1.28 -25.53
C GLU A 52 0.56 -2.06 -24.91
N LYS A 53 0.81 -3.36 -24.68
CA LYS A 53 -0.06 -4.19 -23.85
C LYS A 53 0.59 -4.37 -22.49
N GLU A 54 -0.23 -4.28 -21.45
CA GLU A 54 0.19 -4.64 -20.11
C GLU A 54 0.49 -6.15 -20.00
N ASP A 55 1.36 -6.49 -19.07
CA ASP A 55 1.68 -7.86 -18.72
C ASP A 55 0.61 -8.42 -17.77
N PRO A 56 0.00 -9.60 -18.06
CA PRO A 56 -1.01 -10.23 -17.19
C PRO A 56 -0.56 -10.46 -15.75
N ARG A 57 0.75 -10.51 -15.48
CA ARG A 57 1.31 -10.57 -14.12
C ARG A 57 0.86 -9.39 -13.27
N MET A 58 0.57 -8.23 -13.86
CA MET A 58 0.04 -7.07 -13.13
C MET A 58 -1.20 -7.45 -12.31
N TRP A 59 -2.19 -8.06 -12.95
CA TRP A 59 -3.45 -8.46 -12.31
C TRP A 59 -3.24 -9.59 -11.31
N LEU A 60 -2.47 -10.62 -11.70
CA LEU A 60 -2.19 -11.77 -10.84
C LEU A 60 -1.52 -11.35 -9.52
N LEU A 61 -0.46 -10.55 -9.59
CA LEU A 61 0.27 -10.10 -8.41
C LEU A 61 -0.55 -9.11 -7.57
N SER A 62 -1.29 -8.20 -8.22
CA SER A 62 -2.17 -7.27 -7.50
C SER A 62 -3.25 -8.02 -6.71
N HIS A 63 -3.89 -9.04 -7.30
CA HIS A 63 -4.89 -9.84 -6.59
C HIS A 63 -4.28 -10.67 -5.45
N LYS A 64 -3.10 -11.26 -5.65
CA LYS A 64 -2.37 -11.95 -4.57
C LYS A 64 -2.03 -11.00 -3.41
N PHE A 65 -1.60 -9.78 -3.74
CA PHE A 65 -1.30 -8.75 -2.75
C PHE A 65 -2.56 -8.30 -2.00
N MET A 66 -3.63 -7.98 -2.72
CA MET A 66 -4.92 -7.61 -2.14
C MET A 66 -5.45 -8.68 -1.18
N LYS A 67 -5.40 -9.96 -1.57
CA LYS A 67 -5.85 -11.06 -0.71
C LYS A 67 -5.02 -11.16 0.57
N LYS A 68 -3.69 -11.06 0.47
CA LYS A 68 -2.83 -11.08 1.65
C LYS A 68 -3.09 -9.89 2.54
N PHE A 69 -3.31 -8.70 1.97
CA PHE A 69 -3.58 -7.50 2.75
C PHE A 69 -4.95 -7.59 3.46
N ASP A 70 -5.97 -8.17 2.84
CA ASP A 70 -7.23 -8.51 3.50
C ASP A 70 -7.03 -9.45 4.69
N GLU A 71 -6.19 -10.49 4.54
CA GLU A 71 -5.84 -11.39 5.63
C GLU A 71 -5.12 -10.66 6.79
N LEU A 72 -4.18 -9.77 6.48
CA LEU A 72 -3.45 -8.97 7.47
C LEU A 72 -4.33 -7.95 8.21
N THR A 73 -5.42 -7.51 7.58
CA THR A 73 -6.30 -6.46 8.11
C THR A 73 -7.62 -7.00 8.66
N ARG A 74 -7.84 -8.30 8.62
CA ARG A 74 -9.09 -8.96 9.05
C ARG A 74 -9.49 -8.60 10.47
N ASP A 75 -8.55 -8.67 11.41
CA ASP A 75 -8.79 -8.34 12.84
C ASP A 75 -8.85 -6.83 13.11
N HIS A 76 -8.71 -6.03 12.04
CA HIS A 76 -8.79 -4.58 12.08
C HIS A 76 -10.04 -4.04 11.37
N GLY A 77 -10.91 -4.91 10.86
CA GLY A 77 -12.22 -4.57 10.33
C GLY A 77 -12.30 -4.70 8.82
N SER A 78 -11.43 -4.01 8.09
CA SER A 78 -11.34 -4.12 6.63
C SER A 78 -10.02 -3.57 6.09
N VAL A 79 -9.87 -3.59 4.75
CA VAL A 79 -8.77 -2.94 4.03
C VAL A 79 -8.83 -1.40 4.02
N ASN A 80 -9.89 -0.80 4.58
CA ASN A 80 -10.02 0.65 4.68
C ASN A 80 -9.20 1.23 5.83
N CYS A 81 -8.63 2.41 5.60
CA CYS A 81 -7.75 3.08 6.53
C CYS A 81 -8.47 3.47 7.84
N CYS A 82 -9.72 3.92 7.78
CA CYS A 82 -10.46 4.30 8.99
C CYS A 82 -10.70 3.10 9.92
N ASP A 83 -10.91 1.90 9.39
CA ASP A 83 -11.09 0.70 10.19
C ASP A 83 -9.77 0.28 10.87
N ILE A 84 -8.68 0.29 10.09
CA ILE A 84 -7.34 -0.06 10.57
C ILE A 84 -6.84 0.94 11.63
N ALA A 85 -6.85 2.23 11.28
CA ALA A 85 -6.33 3.29 12.12
C ALA A 85 -7.28 3.64 13.27
N ARG A 86 -8.58 3.35 13.13
CA ARG A 86 -9.66 3.78 14.05
C ARG A 86 -9.69 5.28 14.26
N VAL A 87 -9.63 6.01 13.15
CA VAL A 87 -9.57 7.48 13.12
C VAL A 87 -10.50 8.00 12.03
N ASP A 88 -11.38 8.92 12.39
CA ASP A 88 -11.94 9.87 11.44
C ASP A 88 -10.92 10.97 11.16
N TRP A 89 -10.32 10.92 9.97
CA TRP A 89 -9.29 11.87 9.53
C TRP A 89 -9.82 13.31 9.33
N ARG A 90 -11.14 13.51 9.36
CA ARG A 90 -11.77 14.84 9.34
C ARG A 90 -11.96 15.40 10.75
N ASN A 91 -11.86 14.56 11.78
CA ASN A 91 -11.90 14.98 13.18
C ASN A 91 -10.50 15.36 13.68
N ARG A 92 -10.28 16.66 13.87
CA ARG A 92 -8.97 17.21 14.30
C ARG A 92 -8.48 16.65 15.64
N GLU A 93 -9.39 16.34 16.56
CA GLU A 93 -8.99 15.80 17.87
C GLU A 93 -8.52 14.35 17.76
N GLU A 94 -9.19 13.54 16.96
CA GLU A 94 -8.80 12.15 16.71
C GLU A 94 -7.45 12.10 15.97
N VAL A 95 -7.27 12.94 14.94
CA VAL A 95 -5.98 13.05 14.23
C VAL A 95 -4.87 13.44 15.21
N LYS A 96 -5.10 14.43 16.08
CA LYS A 96 -4.10 14.84 17.08
C LYS A 96 -3.77 13.69 18.03
N LYS A 97 -4.77 12.96 18.53
CA LYS A 97 -4.57 11.80 19.42
C LYS A 97 -3.77 10.70 18.72
N TYR A 98 -4.10 10.39 17.47
CA TYR A 98 -3.42 9.36 16.68
C TYR A 98 -1.91 9.61 16.53
N TYR A 99 -1.50 10.87 16.32
CA TYR A 99 -0.08 11.23 16.21
C TYR A 99 0.62 11.41 17.55
N ALA A 100 -0.11 11.78 18.61
CA ALA A 100 0.47 12.06 19.92
C ALA A 100 0.69 10.80 20.78
N ASP A 101 -0.06 9.72 20.52
CA ASP A 101 0.01 8.48 21.29
C ASP A 101 1.05 7.50 20.70
N PRO A 102 2.23 7.30 21.35
CA PRO A 102 3.25 6.38 20.87
C PRO A 102 2.83 4.90 20.95
N GLU A 103 1.90 4.56 21.85
CA GLU A 103 1.32 3.22 21.98
C GLU A 103 0.01 3.07 21.20
N GLY A 104 -0.37 4.11 20.45
CA GLY A 104 -1.60 4.17 19.71
C GLY A 104 -1.60 3.33 18.43
N ARG A 105 -2.70 3.45 17.68
CA ARG A 105 -2.94 2.69 16.44
C ARG A 105 -1.90 2.92 15.34
N ARG A 106 -1.11 4.00 15.42
CA ARG A 106 0.00 4.25 14.48
C ARG A 106 0.98 3.08 14.42
N ARG A 107 1.21 2.36 15.53
CA ARG A 107 2.09 1.19 15.54
C ARG A 107 1.60 0.08 14.61
N ILE A 108 0.29 -0.17 14.57
CA ILE A 108 -0.34 -1.13 13.65
C ILE A 108 -0.07 -0.72 12.19
N CYS A 109 -0.18 0.56 11.85
CA CYS A 109 0.15 1.02 10.50
C CYS A 109 1.63 0.80 10.16
N VAL A 110 2.55 0.99 11.11
CA VAL A 110 3.99 0.74 10.90
C VAL A 110 4.28 -0.75 10.71
N GLU A 111 3.69 -1.61 11.54
CA GLU A 111 3.79 -3.07 11.44
C GLU A 111 3.27 -3.55 10.07
N LEU A 112 2.07 -3.12 9.69
CA LEU A 112 1.47 -3.45 8.39
C LEU A 112 2.32 -2.98 7.20
N VAL A 113 3.00 -1.82 7.29
CA VAL A 113 3.94 -1.37 6.25
C VAL A 113 5.09 -2.37 6.10
N GLY A 114 5.68 -2.81 7.20
CA GLY A 114 6.79 -3.77 7.19
C GLY A 114 6.39 -5.12 6.59
N GLU A 115 5.30 -5.70 7.10
CA GLU A 115 4.79 -7.00 6.63
C GLU A 115 4.38 -6.95 5.15
N SER A 116 3.71 -5.87 4.76
CA SER A 116 3.31 -5.64 3.37
C SER A 116 4.51 -5.47 2.44
N ALA A 117 5.51 -4.71 2.86
CA ALA A 117 6.72 -4.51 2.06
C ALA A 117 7.52 -5.80 1.88
N GLN A 118 7.63 -6.60 2.94
CA GLN A 118 8.27 -7.92 2.86
C GLN A 118 7.53 -8.82 1.88
N TYR A 119 6.22 -8.99 2.05
CA TYR A 119 5.42 -9.86 1.19
C TYR A 119 5.41 -9.40 -0.28
N LEU A 120 5.32 -8.08 -0.54
CA LEU A 120 5.45 -7.55 -1.89
C LEU A 120 6.82 -7.92 -2.48
N GLY A 121 7.87 -7.78 -1.69
CA GLY A 121 9.22 -8.16 -2.09
C GLY A 121 9.34 -9.64 -2.45
N ASP A 122 8.71 -10.52 -1.68
CA ASP A 122 8.72 -11.97 -1.93
C ASP A 122 7.94 -12.32 -3.21
N LEU A 123 6.75 -11.72 -3.39
CA LEU A 123 5.94 -11.86 -4.61
C LEU A 123 6.71 -11.47 -5.88
N LEU A 124 7.48 -10.38 -5.82
CA LEU A 124 8.28 -9.92 -6.96
C LEU A 124 9.45 -10.86 -7.24
N GLN A 125 10.14 -11.38 -6.22
CA GLN A 125 11.23 -12.35 -6.38
C GLN A 125 10.76 -13.69 -6.97
N GLU A 126 9.57 -14.17 -6.59
CA GLU A 126 8.98 -15.37 -7.19
C GLU A 126 8.76 -15.24 -8.71
N GLN A 127 8.69 -14.02 -9.26
CA GLN A 127 8.55 -13.79 -10.70
C GLN A 127 9.90 -13.72 -11.43
N GLU A 128 10.99 -13.43 -10.74
CA GLU A 128 12.34 -13.35 -11.34
C GLU A 128 13.06 -14.72 -11.35
N GLY A 129 12.65 -15.64 -10.47
CA GLY A 129 13.18 -17.01 -10.40
C GLY A 129 12.49 -18.03 -11.31
N LYS A 130 11.61 -17.59 -12.23
CA LYS A 130 10.93 -18.41 -13.24
C LYS A 130 11.29 -17.93 -14.64
#